data_AF-A0A1Q9A1K3-F1
#
_entry.id   AF-A0A1Q9A1K3-F1
#
_cell.length_a   1.000
_cell.length_b   1.000
_cell.length_c   1.000
_cell.angle_alpha   90.00
_cell.angle_beta   90.00
_cell.angle_gamma   90.00
#
_symmetry.space_group_name_H-M   'P 1'
#
loop_
_entity.id
_entity.type
_entity.pdbx_description
1 polymer ?
#
loop_
_entity_poly.entity_id
_entity_poly.type
_entity_poly.pdbx_seq_one_letter_code
_entity_poly.pdbx_strand_id
1 'polypeptide(L)'
;MEYFTQIMIEAKERYGHILKERNLVMRGERGDGGLTLVFRTRDPNGWRLPVELYVPGKAETRKERAEWEDVQVTAEINTEVNFGDDGWFGYIPRQFEQEQYLEGDDMASFVAAIGVYLKDVVLVPLHENGKEVSQEVAMAYDEFSDLCGPNGPEIAFSTDGKVETLTVEDVAGREVSFAWRESGVGLIHVDGKQVRRMENPAPWEIQRAIGKHFRKWTAPQPRQSL
;
A
#
# COMPACT_ATOMS: atom_id res chain seq x y z
N MET A 1 27.97 -2.42 -16.70
CA MET A 1 27.87 -3.05 -15.36
C MET A 1 28.85 -2.40 -14.41
N GLU A 2 30.10 -2.24 -14.81
CA GLU A 2 31.17 -1.62 -14.02
C GLU A 2 30.77 -0.32 -13.27
N TYR A 3 30.09 0.61 -13.94
CA TYR A 3 29.62 1.87 -13.33
C TYR A 3 28.75 1.70 -12.06
N PHE A 4 27.93 0.65 -12.00
CA PHE A 4 27.02 0.37 -10.87
C PHE A 4 27.55 -0.69 -9.90
N THR A 5 28.65 -1.37 -10.26
CA THR A 5 29.15 -2.55 -9.52
C THR A 5 29.41 -2.22 -8.05
N GLN A 6 30.00 -1.06 -7.78
CA GLN A 6 30.32 -0.63 -6.42
C GLN A 6 29.07 -0.51 -5.55
N ILE A 7 28.04 0.21 -6.02
CA ILE A 7 26.76 0.35 -5.29
C ILE A 7 26.11 -1.02 -5.05
N MET A 8 26.15 -1.92 -6.03
CA MET A 8 25.61 -3.28 -5.84
C MET A 8 26.37 -4.09 -4.78
N ILE A 9 27.69 -3.98 -4.72
CA ILE A 9 28.51 -4.64 -3.70
C ILE A 9 28.19 -4.05 -2.33
N GLU A 10 28.24 -2.72 -2.22
CA GLU A 10 28.02 -2.03 -0.95
C GLU A 10 26.59 -2.24 -0.42
N ALA A 11 25.56 -2.21 -1.28
CA ALA A 11 24.18 -2.49 -0.88
C ALA A 11 24.04 -3.93 -0.35
N LYS A 12 24.73 -4.89 -0.98
CA LYS A 12 24.74 -6.29 -0.52
C LYS A 12 25.47 -6.45 0.81
N GLU A 13 26.57 -5.73 1.02
CA GLU A 13 27.32 -5.75 2.29
C GLU A 13 26.50 -5.13 3.43
N ARG A 14 25.84 -3.99 3.16
CA ARG A 14 25.01 -3.27 4.14
C ARG A 14 23.76 -4.08 4.52
N TYR A 15 22.98 -4.54 3.54
CA TYR A 15 21.65 -5.11 3.78
C TYR A 15 21.59 -6.63 3.69
N GLY A 16 22.68 -7.30 3.31
CA GLY A 16 22.70 -8.76 3.09
C GLY A 16 22.22 -9.58 4.28
N HIS A 17 22.42 -9.09 5.51
CA HIS A 17 21.93 -9.73 6.72
C HIS A 17 20.39 -9.67 6.82
N ILE A 18 19.77 -8.50 6.55
CA ILE A 18 18.30 -8.32 6.51
C ILE A 18 17.69 -9.19 5.41
N LEU A 19 18.29 -9.15 4.21
CA LEU A 19 17.82 -9.97 3.10
C LEU A 19 17.87 -11.46 3.43
N LYS A 20 18.91 -11.91 4.13
CA LYS A 20 18.99 -13.32 4.58
C LYS A 20 17.92 -13.64 5.63
N GLU A 21 17.74 -12.78 6.62
CA GLU A 21 16.74 -12.94 7.68
C GLU A 21 15.31 -13.06 7.11
N ARG A 22 15.00 -12.26 6.10
CA ARG A 22 13.69 -12.23 5.43
C ARG A 22 13.55 -13.16 4.21
N ASN A 23 14.55 -14.00 3.92
CA ASN A 23 14.61 -14.87 2.74
C ASN A 23 14.45 -14.13 1.38
N LEU A 24 15.04 -12.95 1.29
CA LEU A 24 15.06 -12.10 0.11
C LEU A 24 16.40 -12.16 -0.64
N VAL A 25 16.37 -11.66 -1.87
CA VAL A 25 17.49 -11.42 -2.75
C VAL A 25 17.35 -10.04 -3.38
N MET A 26 18.48 -9.38 -3.57
CA MET A 26 18.56 -8.14 -4.34
C MET A 26 18.82 -8.46 -5.81
N ARG A 27 18.09 -7.80 -6.72
CA ARG A 27 18.28 -7.90 -8.16
C ARG A 27 18.41 -6.50 -8.76
N GLY A 28 19.33 -6.34 -9.70
CA GLY A 28 19.45 -5.11 -10.48
C GLY A 28 18.65 -5.22 -11.76
N GLU A 29 17.67 -4.35 -11.94
CA GLU A 29 16.85 -4.21 -13.14
C GLU A 29 17.29 -2.94 -13.87
N ARG A 30 17.71 -3.08 -15.14
CA ARG A 30 18.13 -1.93 -15.94
C ARG A 30 16.91 -1.30 -16.60
N GLY A 31 16.77 0.02 -16.41
CA GLY A 31 15.77 0.86 -17.07
C GLY A 31 16.43 2.01 -17.83
N ASP A 32 15.66 3.04 -18.14
CA ASP A 32 16.00 4.24 -18.93
C ASP A 32 17.24 5.00 -18.41
N GLY A 33 18.43 4.46 -18.66
CA GLY A 33 19.71 5.08 -18.33
C GLY A 33 20.27 4.71 -16.94
N GLY A 34 19.45 4.25 -15.99
CA GLY A 34 19.87 3.90 -14.64
C GLY A 34 19.81 2.40 -14.28
N LEU A 35 19.92 2.11 -12.98
CA LEU A 35 19.77 0.78 -12.40
C LEU A 35 18.83 0.84 -11.21
N THR A 36 17.73 0.08 -11.25
CA THR A 36 16.85 -0.10 -10.09
C THR A 36 17.23 -1.38 -9.36
N LEU A 37 17.57 -1.27 -8.08
CA LEU A 37 17.74 -2.41 -7.20
C LEU A 37 16.39 -2.74 -6.59
N VAL A 38 15.93 -3.96 -6.85
CA VAL A 38 14.66 -4.49 -6.35
C VAL A 38 14.96 -5.62 -5.39
N PHE A 39 14.13 -5.76 -4.35
CA PHE A 39 14.30 -6.80 -3.34
C PHE A 39 13.13 -7.75 -3.43
N ARG A 40 13.42 -9.04 -3.64
CA ARG A 40 12.38 -10.04 -3.85
C ARG A 40 12.73 -11.37 -3.23
N THR A 41 11.77 -12.27 -3.04
CA THR A 41 12.08 -13.62 -2.57
C THR A 41 12.95 -14.38 -3.56
N ARG A 42 13.60 -15.46 -3.11
CA ARG A 42 14.41 -16.33 -3.99
C ARG A 42 13.60 -17.01 -5.08
N ASP A 43 12.32 -17.27 -4.84
CA ASP A 43 11.41 -17.83 -5.83
C ASP A 43 11.23 -16.84 -7.00
N PRO A 44 11.49 -17.24 -8.26
CA PRO A 44 11.24 -16.41 -9.44
C PRO A 44 9.78 -15.96 -9.59
N ASN A 45 8.82 -16.72 -9.06
CA ASN A 45 7.40 -16.37 -9.03
C ASN A 45 6.97 -15.77 -7.68
N GLY A 46 7.94 -15.50 -6.81
CA GLY A 46 7.67 -14.97 -5.50
C GLY A 46 7.69 -13.44 -5.45
N TRP A 47 7.86 -12.91 -4.25
CA TRP A 47 7.31 -11.63 -3.82
C TRP A 47 8.33 -10.53 -4.01
N ARG A 48 7.91 -9.34 -4.42
CA ARG A 48 8.75 -8.14 -4.48
C ARG A 48 8.40 -7.26 -3.28
N LEU A 49 9.40 -6.90 -2.48
CA LEU A 49 9.22 -5.83 -1.51
C LEU A 49 8.90 -4.55 -2.27
N PRO A 50 7.94 -3.74 -1.80
CA PRO A 50 7.65 -2.44 -2.37
C PRO A 50 8.68 -1.41 -1.89
N VAL A 51 9.97 -1.77 -2.00
CA VAL A 51 11.13 -0.93 -1.72
C VAL A 51 12.06 -1.05 -2.92
N GLU A 52 12.46 0.10 -3.46
CA GLU A 52 13.30 0.18 -4.66
C GLU A 52 14.40 1.20 -4.43
N LEU A 53 15.63 0.86 -4.84
CA LEU A 53 16.72 1.83 -4.90
C LEU A 53 17.04 2.13 -6.35
N TYR A 54 16.71 3.33 -6.80
CA TYR A 54 17.12 3.80 -8.11
C TYR A 54 18.53 4.40 -8.03
N VAL A 55 19.42 3.90 -8.88
CA VAL A 55 20.78 4.40 -9.05
C VAL A 55 20.86 5.08 -10.42
N PRO A 56 20.91 6.42 -10.47
CA PRO A 56 21.05 7.19 -11.70
C PRO A 56 22.25 6.78 -12.54
N GLY A 57 22.08 6.83 -13.86
CA GLY A 57 23.14 6.54 -14.81
C GLY A 57 24.16 7.66 -14.98
N LYS A 58 25.29 7.33 -15.63
CA LYS A 58 26.33 8.32 -16.00
C LYS A 58 25.78 9.50 -16.82
N ALA A 59 24.79 9.26 -17.67
CA ALA A 59 24.16 10.33 -18.47
C ALA A 59 23.43 11.37 -17.62
N GLU A 60 22.89 10.94 -16.47
CA GLU A 60 22.11 11.76 -15.55
C GLU A 60 23.04 12.51 -14.57
N THR A 61 23.96 11.79 -13.92
CA THR A 61 24.87 12.36 -12.90
C THR A 61 26.06 13.10 -13.48
N ARG A 62 26.46 12.75 -14.71
CA ARG A 62 27.72 13.16 -15.36
C ARG A 62 28.99 12.75 -14.58
N LYS A 63 28.88 11.80 -13.66
CA LYS A 63 30.01 11.28 -12.86
C LYS A 63 30.67 10.09 -13.55
N GLU A 64 31.93 9.81 -13.18
CA GLU A 64 32.67 8.64 -13.68
C GLU A 64 32.26 7.33 -13.00
N ARG A 65 31.61 7.42 -11.83
CA ARG A 65 31.09 6.28 -11.05
C ARG A 65 29.77 6.63 -10.40
N ALA A 66 28.95 5.62 -10.10
CA ALA A 66 27.78 5.78 -9.25
C ALA A 66 28.20 5.99 -7.79
N GLU A 67 27.51 6.87 -7.08
CA GLU A 67 27.77 7.19 -5.67
C GLU A 67 26.45 7.12 -4.87
N TRP A 68 26.54 6.92 -3.55
CA TRP A 68 25.35 6.75 -2.70
C TRP A 68 24.53 8.03 -2.60
N GLU A 69 25.20 9.18 -2.73
CA GLU A 69 24.63 10.52 -2.75
C GLU A 69 23.65 10.72 -3.92
N ASP A 70 23.74 9.90 -4.97
CA ASP A 70 22.83 9.98 -6.11
C ASP A 70 21.68 8.95 -6.00
N VAL A 71 21.73 8.04 -5.02
CA VAL A 71 20.73 6.97 -4.88
C VAL A 71 19.41 7.56 -4.39
N GLN A 72 18.34 7.17 -5.06
CA GLN A 72 16.97 7.50 -4.66
C GLN A 72 16.31 6.23 -4.12
N VAL A 73 15.56 6.35 -3.03
CA VAL A 73 14.76 5.26 -2.49
C VAL A 73 13.28 5.58 -2.67
N THR A 74 12.55 4.59 -3.14
CA THR A 74 11.09 4.58 -3.09
C THR A 74 10.66 3.44 -2.19
N ALA A 75 9.84 3.70 -1.18
CA ALA A 75 9.26 2.71 -0.31
C ALA A 75 7.76 2.95 -0.15
N GLU A 76 6.95 1.93 -0.43
CA GLU A 76 5.52 1.92 -0.15
C GLU A 76 5.26 1.01 1.05
N ILE A 77 4.94 1.62 2.18
CA ILE A 77 4.72 0.92 3.44
C ILE A 77 3.24 0.53 3.51
N ASN A 78 3.00 -0.78 3.45
CA ASN A 78 1.67 -1.34 3.59
C ASN A 78 1.38 -1.78 5.03
N THR A 79 0.13 -1.68 5.46
CA THR A 79 -0.39 -2.31 6.68
C THR A 79 -1.38 -3.39 6.32
N GLU A 80 -1.25 -4.55 6.96
CA GLU A 80 -2.23 -5.62 6.85
C GLU A 80 -3.49 -5.27 7.65
N VAL A 81 -4.64 -5.42 7.01
CA VAL A 81 -5.97 -5.22 7.58
C VAL A 81 -6.66 -6.56 7.62
N ASN A 82 -7.09 -7.00 8.80
CA ASN A 82 -7.79 -8.27 9.01
C ASN A 82 -9.29 -8.03 9.19
N PHE A 83 -10.10 -8.88 8.57
CA PHE A 83 -11.55 -8.74 8.42
C PHE A 83 -12.26 -9.88 9.14
N GLY A 84 -12.99 -9.54 10.20
CA GLY A 84 -13.78 -10.51 10.96
C GLY A 84 -12.99 -11.72 11.46
N ASP A 85 -13.72 -12.77 11.85
CA ASP A 85 -13.13 -14.01 12.39
C ASP A 85 -12.80 -15.06 11.31
N ASP A 86 -13.29 -14.87 10.09
CA ASP A 86 -13.16 -15.82 8.98
C ASP A 86 -11.76 -15.78 8.31
N GLY A 87 -10.87 -14.91 8.78
CA GLY A 87 -9.47 -14.83 8.35
C GLY A 87 -9.28 -14.22 6.96
N TRP A 88 -10.18 -13.32 6.56
CA TRP A 88 -9.99 -12.46 5.39
C TRP A 88 -9.01 -11.34 5.72
N PHE A 89 -8.18 -10.96 4.75
CA PHE A 89 -7.19 -9.90 4.94
C PHE A 89 -6.93 -9.13 3.65
N GLY A 90 -6.35 -7.94 3.78
CA GLY A 90 -5.88 -7.13 2.67
C GLY A 90 -4.81 -6.15 3.12
N TYR A 91 -4.27 -5.38 2.17
CA TYR A 91 -3.17 -4.46 2.45
C TYR A 91 -3.54 -3.04 2.02
N ILE A 92 -3.28 -2.06 2.89
CA ILE A 92 -3.48 -0.65 2.57
C ILE A 92 -2.15 0.11 2.58
N PRO A 93 -1.94 1.05 1.65
CA PRO A 93 -0.75 1.88 1.64
C PRO A 93 -0.89 2.95 2.72
N ARG A 94 -0.02 2.93 3.73
CA ARG A 94 -0.01 3.93 4.81
C ARG A 94 0.91 5.09 4.50
N GLN A 95 2.06 4.79 3.90
CA GLN A 95 3.10 5.78 3.67
C GLN A 95 3.81 5.47 2.35
N PHE A 96 3.92 6.50 1.52
CA PHE A 96 4.78 6.47 0.35
C PHE A 96 5.94 7.41 0.63
N GLU A 97 7.13 6.85 0.74
CA GLU A 97 8.36 7.61 0.93
C GLU A 97 9.15 7.58 -0.36
N GLN A 98 9.40 8.77 -0.90
CA GLN A 98 10.38 8.96 -1.95
C GLN A 98 11.45 9.86 -1.38
N GLU A 99 12.57 9.26 -1.00
CA GLU A 99 13.71 10.01 -0.48
C GLU A 99 14.84 10.00 -1.50
N GLN A 100 15.53 11.14 -1.54
CA GLN A 100 16.79 11.29 -2.23
C GLN A 100 17.73 11.96 -1.24
N TYR A 101 19.01 11.60 -1.28
CA TYR A 101 20.00 12.27 -0.45
C TYR A 101 20.11 13.75 -0.84
N LEU A 102 19.97 14.67 0.11
CA LEU A 102 20.15 16.11 -0.10
C LEU A 102 21.49 16.59 0.46
N GLU A 103 22.04 17.64 -0.13
CA GLU A 103 23.30 18.23 0.35
C GLU A 103 23.12 18.78 1.77
N GLY A 104 23.85 18.19 2.73
CA GLY A 104 23.74 18.47 4.16
C GLY A 104 23.07 17.37 4.99
N ASP A 105 22.49 16.35 4.34
CA ASP A 105 21.96 15.18 5.03
C ASP A 105 23.08 14.30 5.62
N ASP A 106 22.74 13.56 6.67
CA ASP A 106 23.61 12.52 7.19
C ASP A 106 23.43 11.23 6.40
N MET A 107 24.46 10.86 5.63
CA MET A 107 24.48 9.64 4.83
C MET A 107 24.23 8.38 5.67
N ALA A 108 24.69 8.35 6.93
CA ALA A 108 24.47 7.20 7.80
C ALA A 108 22.98 7.04 8.13
N SER A 109 22.27 8.15 8.39
CA SER A 109 20.83 8.17 8.62
C SER A 109 20.02 7.74 7.39
N PHE A 110 20.36 8.24 6.20
CA PHE A 110 19.72 7.84 4.93
C PHE A 110 19.84 6.32 4.69
N VAL A 111 21.05 5.78 4.83
CA VAL A 111 21.30 4.34 4.71
C VAL A 111 20.57 3.54 5.79
N ALA A 112 20.51 4.05 7.02
CA ALA A 112 19.78 3.40 8.10
C ALA A 112 18.27 3.32 7.82
N ALA A 113 17.67 4.38 7.26
CA ALA A 113 16.26 4.42 6.87
C ALA A 113 15.92 3.33 5.85
N ILE A 114 16.75 3.16 4.81
CA ILE A 114 16.61 2.04 3.85
C ILE A 114 16.60 0.70 4.57
N GLY A 115 17.52 0.51 5.53
CA GLY A 115 17.56 -0.69 6.37
C GLY A 115 16.27 -0.93 7.14
N VAL A 116 15.67 0.11 7.70
CA VAL A 116 14.37 0.07 8.39
C VAL A 116 13.27 -0.34 7.42
N TYR A 117 13.16 0.29 6.23
CA TYR A 117 12.14 -0.11 5.25
C TYR A 117 12.29 -1.57 4.83
N LEU A 118 13.52 -2.03 4.55
CA LEU A 118 13.77 -3.43 4.20
C LEU A 118 13.43 -4.41 5.32
N LYS A 119 13.35 -3.96 6.58
CA LYS A 119 13.01 -4.80 7.73
C LYS A 119 11.52 -4.79 8.03
N ASP A 120 10.91 -3.61 8.02
CA ASP A 120 9.60 -3.36 8.62
C ASP A 120 8.47 -3.33 7.58
N VAL A 121 8.78 -3.09 6.30
CA VAL A 121 7.76 -3.10 5.25
C VAL A 121 7.17 -4.50 5.10
N VAL A 122 5.84 -4.56 5.13
CA VAL A 122 5.08 -5.80 4.99
C VAL A 122 5.28 -6.38 3.59
N LEU A 123 5.57 -7.68 3.55
CA LEU A 123 5.61 -8.45 2.30
C LEU A 123 4.15 -8.68 1.87
N VAL A 124 3.73 -8.08 0.76
CA VAL A 124 2.39 -8.33 0.19
C VAL A 124 2.46 -9.58 -0.70
N PRO A 125 1.61 -10.60 -0.46
CA PRO A 125 1.49 -11.78 -1.29
C PRO A 125 1.23 -11.43 -2.74
N LEU A 126 2.03 -12.00 -3.64
CA LEU A 126 1.67 -12.09 -5.06
C LEU A 126 0.90 -13.37 -5.38
N HIS A 127 0.69 -14.25 -4.39
CA HIS A 127 -0.12 -15.45 -4.59
C HIS A 127 -1.56 -15.13 -4.26
N GLU A 128 -2.48 -15.54 -5.13
CA GLU A 128 -3.92 -15.60 -4.87
C GLU A 128 -4.16 -16.47 -3.63
N ASN A 129 -4.16 -15.86 -2.45
CA ASN A 129 -4.79 -16.47 -1.31
C ASN A 129 -6.29 -16.28 -1.53
N GLY A 130 -7.07 -17.36 -1.49
CA GLY A 130 -8.53 -17.28 -1.68
C GLY A 130 -9.26 -16.44 -0.61
N LYS A 131 -8.52 -15.90 0.37
CA LYS A 131 -8.97 -15.01 1.44
C LYS A 131 -8.35 -13.60 1.39
N GLU A 132 -7.60 -13.28 0.36
CA GLU A 132 -7.09 -11.92 0.15
C GLU A 132 -8.14 -11.10 -0.60
N VAL A 133 -8.34 -9.86 -0.15
CA VAL A 133 -9.23 -8.89 -0.82
C VAL A 133 -8.47 -7.78 -1.50
N SER A 134 -9.13 -7.07 -2.41
CA SER A 134 -8.58 -5.88 -3.05
C SER A 134 -8.15 -4.80 -2.05
N GLN A 135 -7.15 -4.00 -2.44
CA GLN A 135 -6.66 -2.85 -1.69
C GLN A 135 -7.79 -1.84 -1.41
N GLU A 136 -8.71 -1.67 -2.36
CA GLU A 136 -9.88 -0.81 -2.27
C GLU A 136 -10.85 -1.25 -1.17
N VAL A 137 -11.07 -2.56 -1.04
CA VAL A 137 -11.90 -3.13 0.02
C VAL A 137 -11.21 -3.04 1.38
N ALA A 138 -9.90 -3.30 1.44
CA ALA A 138 -9.12 -3.07 2.66
C ALA A 138 -9.17 -1.63 3.15
N MET A 139 -9.09 -0.66 2.24
CA MET A 139 -9.21 0.75 2.57
C MET A 139 -10.62 1.12 3.04
N ALA A 140 -11.66 0.56 2.41
CA ALA A 140 -13.03 0.78 2.86
C ALA A 140 -13.29 0.19 4.25
N TYR A 141 -12.74 -0.98 4.56
CA TYR A 141 -12.85 -1.59 5.88
C TYR A 141 -12.12 -0.77 6.96
N ASP A 142 -10.90 -0.30 6.70
CA ASP A 142 -10.14 0.57 7.62
C ASP A 142 -10.96 1.81 7.96
N GLU A 143 -11.54 2.49 6.95
CA GLU A 143 -12.37 3.67 7.17
C GLU A 143 -13.68 3.34 7.90
N PHE A 144 -14.36 2.23 7.59
CA PHE A 144 -15.56 1.83 8.34
C PHE A 144 -15.23 1.48 9.79
N SER A 145 -14.10 0.82 10.05
CA SER A 145 -13.63 0.47 11.39
C SER A 145 -13.34 1.72 12.20
N ASP A 146 -12.67 2.69 11.61
CA ASP A 146 -12.40 3.99 12.24
C ASP A 146 -13.69 4.76 12.57
N LEU A 147 -14.68 4.73 11.67
CA LEU A 147 -15.94 5.45 11.84
C LEU A 147 -16.87 4.79 12.88
N CYS A 148 -16.87 3.46 12.93
CA CYS A 148 -17.68 2.69 13.88
C CYS A 148 -17.02 2.64 15.26
N GLY A 149 -15.69 2.71 15.30
CA GLY A 149 -14.90 2.58 16.52
C GLY A 149 -14.89 1.14 17.06
N PRO A 150 -14.14 0.88 18.15
CA PRO A 150 -13.91 -0.47 18.66
C PRO A 150 -15.15 -1.15 19.26
N ASN A 151 -16.21 -0.38 19.56
CA ASN A 151 -17.49 -0.89 20.07
C ASN A 151 -18.62 -0.73 19.04
N GLY A 152 -18.28 -0.39 17.79
CA GLY A 152 -19.24 -0.21 16.72
C GLY A 152 -19.85 -1.54 16.24
N PRO A 153 -20.85 -1.47 15.34
CA PRO A 153 -21.41 -2.67 14.74
C PRO A 153 -20.35 -3.44 13.95
N GLU A 154 -20.57 -4.75 13.85
CA GLU A 154 -19.73 -5.61 13.02
C GLU A 154 -19.83 -5.21 11.54
N ILE A 155 -18.69 -5.18 10.86
CA ILE A 155 -18.63 -4.92 9.41
C ILE A 155 -18.72 -6.28 8.72
N ALA A 156 -19.83 -6.52 8.04
CA ALA A 156 -20.03 -7.76 7.30
C ALA A 156 -19.27 -7.70 5.96
N PHE A 157 -18.51 -8.75 5.65
CA PHE A 157 -17.87 -8.94 4.36
C PHE A 157 -18.53 -10.07 3.56
N SER A 158 -18.69 -9.88 2.26
CA SER A 158 -19.15 -10.91 1.33
C SER A 158 -18.48 -10.76 -0.04
N THR A 159 -18.35 -11.87 -0.77
CA THR A 159 -17.85 -11.87 -2.14
C THR A 159 -18.52 -12.96 -2.96
N ASP A 160 -18.80 -12.68 -4.24
CA ASP A 160 -19.24 -13.67 -5.24
C ASP A 160 -18.12 -14.07 -6.22
N GLY A 161 -16.88 -13.66 -5.92
CA GLY A 161 -15.70 -13.85 -6.77
C GLY A 161 -15.52 -12.78 -7.86
N LYS A 162 -16.50 -11.89 -8.07
CA LYS A 162 -16.39 -10.75 -9.00
C LYS A 162 -16.61 -9.41 -8.32
N VAL A 163 -17.41 -9.42 -7.26
CA VAL A 163 -17.76 -8.27 -6.46
C VAL A 163 -17.50 -8.58 -5.00
N GLU A 164 -16.68 -7.74 -4.38
CA GLU A 164 -16.39 -7.75 -2.96
C GLU A 164 -17.22 -6.66 -2.30
N THR A 165 -17.96 -6.98 -1.23
CA THR A 165 -18.88 -6.04 -0.58
C THR A 165 -18.67 -6.02 0.92
N LEU A 166 -18.48 -4.81 1.45
CA LEU A 166 -18.53 -4.51 2.88
C LEU A 166 -19.84 -3.83 3.20
N THR A 167 -20.48 -4.26 4.28
CA THR A 167 -21.75 -3.72 4.75
C THR A 167 -21.66 -3.42 6.24
N VAL A 168 -22.17 -2.26 6.65
CA VAL A 168 -22.22 -1.84 8.05
C VAL A 168 -23.52 -1.08 8.32
N GLU A 169 -24.00 -1.13 9.55
CA GLU A 169 -25.09 -0.27 10.00
C GLU A 169 -24.51 1.06 10.55
N ASP A 170 -25.02 2.20 10.10
CA ASP A 170 -24.59 3.49 10.65
C ASP A 170 -25.29 3.80 11.99
N VAL A 171 -24.87 4.87 12.67
CA VAL A 171 -25.46 5.27 13.97
C VAL A 171 -26.95 5.65 13.91
N ALA A 172 -27.51 5.82 12.70
CA ALA A 172 -28.92 6.10 12.47
C ALA A 172 -29.71 4.85 12.09
N GLY A 173 -29.09 3.66 12.11
CA GLY A 173 -29.72 2.38 11.78
C GLY A 173 -29.85 2.12 10.28
N ARG A 174 -29.12 2.85 9.42
CA ARG A 174 -29.15 2.63 7.97
C ARG A 174 -28.07 1.67 7.54
N GLU A 175 -28.38 0.87 6.53
CA GLU A 175 -27.40 -0.01 5.91
C GLU A 175 -26.53 0.81 4.93
N VAL A 176 -25.22 0.80 5.15
CA VAL A 176 -24.23 1.41 4.26
C VAL A 176 -23.35 0.31 3.72
N SER A 177 -23.23 0.23 2.38
CA SER A 177 -22.36 -0.76 1.75
C SER A 177 -21.41 -0.16 0.73
N PHE A 178 -20.18 -0.69 0.72
CA PHE A 178 -19.18 -0.45 -0.32
C PHE A 178 -19.00 -1.74 -1.11
N ALA A 179 -19.27 -1.68 -2.42
CA ALA A 179 -19.07 -2.79 -3.34
C ALA A 179 -17.97 -2.45 -4.34
N TRP A 180 -16.96 -3.31 -4.43
CA TRP A 180 -15.86 -3.20 -5.36
C TRP A 180 -15.96 -4.28 -6.43
N ARG A 181 -15.79 -3.88 -7.69
CA ARG A 181 -15.76 -4.79 -8.84
C ARG A 181 -14.34 -4.86 -9.35
N GLU A 182 -13.88 -6.08 -9.68
CA GLU A 182 -12.58 -6.33 -10.30
C GLU A 182 -12.31 -5.48 -11.55
N SER A 183 -13.37 -5.05 -12.24
CA SER A 183 -13.30 -4.09 -13.35
C SER A 183 -12.84 -2.67 -12.97
N GLY A 184 -12.40 -2.45 -11.72
CA GLY A 184 -12.00 -1.14 -11.21
C GLY A 184 -13.16 -0.22 -10.88
N VAL A 185 -14.32 -0.75 -10.48
CA VAL A 185 -15.51 0.09 -10.21
C VAL A 185 -15.95 -0.05 -8.75
N GLY A 186 -15.90 1.06 -8.02
CA GLY A 186 -16.39 1.17 -6.65
C GLY A 186 -17.77 1.81 -6.57
N LEU A 187 -18.68 1.20 -5.80
CA LEU A 187 -20.05 1.65 -5.60
C LEU A 187 -20.35 1.81 -4.11
N ILE A 188 -20.95 2.94 -3.74
CA ILE A 188 -21.48 3.15 -2.38
C ILE A 188 -23.00 3.12 -2.45
N HIS A 189 -23.62 2.30 -1.60
CA HIS A 189 -25.06 2.24 -1.42
C HIS A 189 -25.45 2.62 0.01
N VAL A 190 -26.65 3.19 0.15
CA VAL A 190 -27.31 3.44 1.44
C VAL A 190 -28.74 2.95 1.34
N ASP A 191 -29.15 2.06 2.23
CA ASP A 191 -30.45 1.38 2.22
C ASP A 191 -30.77 0.81 0.82
N GLY A 192 -29.78 0.15 0.22
CA GLY A 192 -29.86 -0.43 -1.13
C GLY A 192 -29.84 0.58 -2.30
N LYS A 193 -29.88 1.90 -2.05
CA LYS A 193 -29.82 2.92 -3.10
C LYS A 193 -28.38 3.32 -3.40
N GLN A 194 -27.97 3.24 -4.68
CA GLN A 194 -26.67 3.75 -5.11
C GLN A 194 -26.61 5.26 -4.94
N VAL A 195 -25.62 5.72 -4.20
CA VAL A 195 -25.40 7.15 -3.90
C VAL A 195 -24.08 7.67 -4.48
N ARG A 196 -23.12 6.77 -4.78
CA ARG A 196 -21.89 7.14 -5.47
C ARG A 196 -21.32 5.99 -6.30
N ARG A 197 -20.71 6.35 -7.43
CA ARG A 197 -19.93 5.48 -8.31
C ARG A 197 -18.56 6.12 -8.55
N MET A 198 -17.52 5.31 -8.53
CA MET A 198 -16.12 5.71 -8.75
C MET A 198 -15.50 4.75 -9.77
N GLU A 199 -14.76 5.29 -10.73
CA GLU A 199 -14.04 4.52 -11.75
C GLU A 199 -12.54 4.61 -11.46
N ASN A 200 -11.90 3.45 -11.30
CA ASN A 200 -10.50 3.28 -10.92
C ASN A 200 -10.04 4.25 -9.82
N PRO A 201 -10.79 4.38 -8.69
CA PRO A 201 -10.39 5.27 -7.63
C PRO A 201 -9.06 4.83 -7.04
N ALA A 202 -8.21 5.79 -6.72
CA ALA A 202 -7.10 5.51 -5.83
C ALA A 202 -7.63 5.19 -4.41
N PRO A 203 -6.92 4.40 -3.58
CA PRO A 203 -7.39 4.02 -2.25
C PRO A 203 -7.83 5.22 -1.38
N TRP A 204 -7.05 6.31 -1.37
CA TRP A 204 -7.39 7.52 -0.61
C TRP A 204 -8.70 8.21 -1.06
N GLU A 205 -9.12 8.01 -2.31
CA GLU A 205 -10.41 8.52 -2.81
C GLU A 205 -11.58 7.75 -2.22
N ILE A 206 -11.42 6.45 -1.97
CA ILE A 206 -12.40 5.60 -1.31
C ILE A 206 -12.57 6.03 0.14
N GLN A 207 -11.45 6.15 0.88
CA GLN A 207 -11.45 6.64 2.25
C GLN A 207 -12.20 7.98 2.34
N ARG A 208 -11.84 8.94 1.49
CA ARG A 208 -12.47 10.26 1.45
C ARG A 208 -13.96 10.19 1.08
N ALA A 209 -14.34 9.31 0.16
CA ALA A 209 -15.72 9.14 -0.26
C ALA A 209 -16.59 8.59 0.87
N ILE A 210 -16.11 7.56 1.57
CA ILE A 210 -16.80 6.95 2.71
C ILE A 210 -16.87 7.96 3.86
N GLY A 211 -15.74 8.51 4.32
CA GLY A 211 -15.71 9.45 5.46
C GLY A 211 -16.54 10.71 5.26
N LYS A 212 -16.52 11.32 4.06
CA LYS A 212 -17.33 12.52 3.75
C LYS A 212 -18.83 12.22 3.82
N HIS A 213 -19.24 11.04 3.37
CA HIS A 213 -20.64 10.69 3.27
C HIS A 213 -21.18 10.13 4.57
N PHE A 214 -20.40 9.30 5.27
CA PHE A 214 -20.75 8.80 6.59
C PHE A 214 -20.97 9.95 7.57
N ARG A 215 -20.08 10.96 7.63
CA ARG A 215 -20.30 12.15 8.48
C ARG A 215 -21.51 13.00 8.09
N LYS A 216 -21.83 13.09 6.79
CA LYS A 216 -23.01 13.85 6.32
C LYS A 216 -24.31 13.13 6.59
N TRP A 217 -24.29 11.81 6.62
CA TRP A 217 -25.47 10.99 6.83
C TRP A 217 -25.72 10.78 8.33
N THR A 218 -24.68 10.64 9.15
CA THR A 218 -24.76 10.48 10.63
C THR A 218 -25.02 11.79 11.38
N ALA A 219 -24.93 12.96 10.74
CA ALA A 219 -25.39 14.20 11.34
C ALA A 219 -26.91 14.13 11.62
N PRO A 220 -27.39 14.58 12.81
CA PRO A 220 -28.82 14.61 13.08
C PRO A 220 -29.52 15.42 12.00
N GLN A 221 -30.36 14.77 11.20
CA GLN A 221 -31.19 15.49 10.25
C GLN A 221 -32.18 16.34 11.02
N PRO A 222 -32.35 17.64 10.70
CA PRO A 222 -33.44 18.41 11.28
C PRO A 222 -34.73 17.71 10.90
N ARG A 223 -35.50 17.29 11.91
CA ARG A 223 -36.85 16.74 11.72
C ARG A 223 -37.60 17.74 10.84
N GLN A 224 -37.98 17.33 9.64
CA GLN A 224 -38.95 18.08 8.87
C GLN A 224 -40.26 18.01 9.66
N SER A 225 -40.56 19.10 10.36
CA SER A 225 -41.86 19.33 10.95
C SER A 225 -42.89 19.26 9.83
N LEU A 226 -43.79 18.28 9.92
CA LEU A 226 -45.04 18.23 9.15
C LEU A 226 -45.91 19.45 9.47
#